data_AF-A0A840QM71-F1
#
_entry.id   AF-A0A840QM71-F1
#
_cell.length_a   1.000
_cell.length_b   1.000
_cell.length_c   1.000
_cell.angle_alpha   90.00
_cell.angle_beta   90.00
_cell.angle_gamma   90.00
#
_symmetry.space_group_name_H-M   'P 1'
#
loop_
_entity.id
_entity.type
_entity.pdbx_description
1 polymer ?
#
loop_
_entity_poly.entity_id
_entity_poly.type
_entity_poly.pdbx_seq_one_letter_code
_entity_poly.pdbx_strand_id
1 'polypeptide(L)' 'MDLMVSYERKGIVNVAKNMLKMDMDDEVIVEATGLSHEEVHSLKEELDDEV' A
#
# COMPACT_ATOMS: atom_id res chain seq x y z
N MET A 1 -14.96 -16.65 8.21
CA MET A 1 -15.06 -16.07 6.85
C MET A 1 -13.83 -15.20 6.56
N ASP A 2 -12.75 -15.36 7.34
CA ASP A 2 -11.74 -14.32 7.57
C ASP A 2 -10.39 -14.57 6.87
N LEU A 3 -10.17 -15.77 6.34
CA LEU A 3 -8.91 -16.08 5.66
C LEU A 3 -8.84 -15.38 4.29
N MET A 4 -9.94 -15.36 3.54
CA MET A 4 -10.02 -14.78 2.19
C MET A 4 -9.78 -13.26 2.21
N VAL A 5 -10.38 -12.55 3.17
CA VAL A 5 -10.17 -11.11 3.39
C VAL A 5 -8.69 -10.77 3.69
N SER A 6 -7.99 -11.66 4.42
CA SER A 6 -6.58 -11.45 4.77
C SER A 6 -5.63 -11.57 3.57
N TYR A 7 -5.91 -12.47 2.63
CA TYR A 7 -5.10 -12.63 1.42
C TYR A 7 -5.31 -11.46 0.46
N GLU A 8 -6.54 -10.99 0.32
CA GLU A 8 -6.86 -9.81 -0.49
C GLU A 8 -6.13 -8.58 0.05
N ARG A 9 -6.11 -8.37 1.37
CA ARG A 9 -5.42 -7.23 1.97
C ARG A 9 -3.91 -7.26 1.73
N LYS A 10 -3.27 -8.43 1.83
CA LYS A 10 -1.83 -8.56 1.54
C LYS A 10 -1.50 -8.22 0.07
N GLY A 11 -2.37 -8.62 -0.85
CA GLY A 11 -2.22 -8.27 -2.27
C GLY A 11 -2.28 -6.76 -2.49
N ILE A 12 -3.26 -6.09 -1.89
CA ILE A 12 -3.44 -4.63 -1.95
C ILE A 12 -2.20 -3.90 -1.42
N VAL A 13 -1.68 -4.33 -0.27
CA VAL A 13 -0.46 -3.74 0.33
C VAL A 13 0.76 -3.89 -0.58
N ASN A 14 0.94 -5.06 -1.20
CA ASN A 14 2.05 -5.27 -2.14
C ASN A 14 1.94 -4.39 -3.39
N VAL A 15 0.73 -4.20 -3.92
CA VAL A 15 0.49 -3.29 -5.04
C VAL A 15 0.83 -1.85 -4.64
N ALA A 16 0.38 -1.39 -3.48
CA ALA A 16 0.69 -0.06 -2.97
C ALA A 16 2.21 0.16 -2.81
N LYS A 17 2.94 -0.79 -2.20
CA LYS A 17 4.41 -0.73 -2.08
C LYS A 17 5.10 -0.66 -3.44
N ASN A 18 4.63 -1.40 -4.43
CA ASN A 18 5.20 -1.34 -5.79
C ASN A 18 4.94 0.01 -6.47
N MET A 19 3.75 0.59 -6.29
CA MET A 19 3.42 1.92 -6.81
C MET A 19 4.29 3.01 -6.17
N LEU A 20 4.49 2.95 -4.84
CA LEU A 20 5.40 3.85 -4.13
C LEU A 20 6.84 3.76 -4.66
N LYS A 21 7.35 2.54 -4.89
CA LYS A 21 8.67 2.31 -5.52
C LYS A 21 8.79 2.83 -6.96
N MET A 22 7.66 3.12 -7.62
CA MET A 22 7.61 3.72 -8.95
C MET A 22 7.41 5.25 -8.89
N ASP A 23 7.55 5.87 -7.72
CA ASP A 23 7.30 7.30 -7.49
C ASP A 23 5.89 7.74 -7.91
N MET A 24 4.89 6.86 -7.77
CA MET A 24 3.49 7.26 -7.98
C MET A 24 3.02 8.21 -6.87
N ASP A 25 2.14 9.13 -7.26
CA ASP A 25 1.51 10.08 -6.34
C ASP A 25 0.60 9.37 -5.32
N ASP A 26 0.69 9.79 -4.07
CA ASP A 26 -0.01 9.16 -2.94
C ASP A 26 -1.54 9.17 -3.13
N GLU A 27 -2.11 10.20 -3.79
CA GLU A 27 -3.56 10.27 -4.09
C GLU A 27 -3.99 9.17 -5.08
N VAL A 28 -3.17 8.90 -6.09
CA VAL A 28 -3.44 7.85 -7.09
C VAL A 28 -3.37 6.48 -6.43
N ILE A 29 -2.46 6.28 -5.48
CA ILE A 29 -2.33 5.03 -4.75
C ILE A 29 -3.54 4.80 -3.86
N VAL A 30 -4.01 5.82 -3.13
CA VAL A 30 -5.24 5.76 -2.33
C VAL A 30 -6.44 5.38 -3.20
N GLU A 31 -6.63 6.05 -4.34
CA GLU A 31 -7.74 5.77 -5.26
C GLU A 31 -7.67 4.35 -5.83
N ALA A 32 -6.49 3.88 -6.23
CA ALA A 32 -6.32 2.58 -6.88
C ALA A 32 -6.40 1.38 -5.92
N THR A 33 -6.02 1.58 -4.65
CA THR A 33 -5.86 0.48 -3.67
C THR A 33 -6.96 0.47 -2.61
N GLY A 34 -7.64 1.60 -2.40
CA GLY A 34 -8.60 1.78 -1.31
C GLY A 34 -7.97 1.81 0.07
N LEU A 35 -6.63 1.96 0.16
CA LEU A 35 -5.93 2.25 1.41
C LEU A 35 -6.19 3.69 1.84
N SER A 36 -6.16 3.96 3.13
CA SER A 36 -6.20 5.36 3.61
C SER A 36 -4.87 6.07 3.36
N HIS A 37 -4.87 7.41 3.41
CA HIS A 37 -3.63 8.18 3.36
C HIS A 37 -2.67 7.81 4.50
N GLU A 38 -3.18 7.50 5.69
CA GLU A 38 -2.38 7.07 6.84
C GLU A 38 -1.67 5.75 6.53
N GLU A 39 -2.38 4.78 5.93
CA GLU A 39 -1.79 3.50 5.54
C GLU A 39 -0.74 3.65 4.45
N VAL A 40 -1.00 4.47 3.42
CA VAL A 40 -0.01 4.75 2.37
C VAL A 40 1.22 5.44 2.95
N HIS A 41 1.04 6.38 3.88
CA HIS A 41 2.14 7.06 4.57
C HIS A 41 3.00 6.08 5.39
N SER A 42 2.38 5.21 6.20
CA SER A 42 3.11 4.20 6.96
C SER A 42 3.88 3.24 6.04
N LEU A 43 3.30 2.84 4.91
CA LEU A 43 4.00 1.99 3.93
C LEU A 43 5.21 2.69 3.30
N LYS A 44 5.17 4.02 3.17
CA LYS A 44 6.28 4.82 2.66
C LYS A 44 7.42 4.89 3.66
N GLU A 45 7.10 5.15 4.93
CA GLU A 45 8.08 5.11 6.04
C GLU A 45 8.76 3.73 6.15
N GLU A 46 7.98 2.64 6.08
CA GLU A 46 8.53 1.27 6.08
C GLU A 46 9.52 1.02 4.92
N LEU A 47 9.28 1.61 3.75
CA LEU A 47 10.16 1.45 2.60
C LEU A 47 11.43 2.26 2.70
N ASP A 48 11.37 3.45 3.30
CA ASP A 48 12.54 4.31 3.52
C ASP A 48 13.50 3.71 4.57
N ASP A 49 12.97 2.98 5.56
CA ASP A 49 13.75 2.26 6.58
C ASP A 49 14.46 0.99 6.05
N GLU A 50 14.07 0.49 4.88
CA GLU A 50 14.66 -0.70 4.23
C GLU A 50 15.90 -0.39 3.35
N VAL A 51 16.29 0.89 3.18
CA VAL A 51 17.35 1.36 2.26
C VAL A 51 18.65 1.74 2.95
#